data_AF-A0AAU3E784-F1
#
_entry.id   AF-A0AAU3E784-F1
#
_cell.length_a   1.000
_cell.length_b   1.000
_cell.length_c   1.000
_cell.angle_alpha   90.00
_cell.angle_beta   90.00
_cell.angle_gamma   90.00
#
_symmetry.space_group_name_H-M   'P 1'
#
loop_
_entity.id
_entity.type
_entity.pdbx_description
1 polymer ?
#
loop_
_entity_poly.entity_id
_entity_poly.type
_entity_poly.pdbx_seq_one_letter_code
_entity_poly.pdbx_strand_id
1 'polypeptide(L)'
;MQSYGVHWPCLLPQHGPGKKHERPIVLTDWQREIVAAHPGDFVRGLFHSDGCRVANRVTVRGRAYVYPRYMFSNESADIMGLCQWALDLLGVSWRMNRRNSLSVARREAVAALDRHVGPKS
;
A
#
# COMPACT_ATOMS: atom_id res chain seq x y z
N MET A 1 17.99 -17.89 3.24
CA MET A 1 18.95 -17.77 2.12
C MET A 1 20.31 -18.20 2.64
N GLN A 2 20.80 -19.36 2.22
CA GLN A 2 22.23 -19.69 2.37
C GLN A 2 22.90 -19.23 1.08
N SER A 3 23.72 -18.18 1.18
CA SER A 3 24.59 -17.72 0.10
C SER A 3 25.95 -18.36 0.32
N TYR A 4 26.45 -19.08 -0.69
CA TYR A 4 27.70 -19.85 -0.61
C TYR A 4 28.97 -18.97 -0.74
N GLY A 5 28.86 -17.65 -0.87
CA GLY A 5 30.02 -16.77 -1.09
C GLY A 5 29.99 -15.51 -0.23
N VAL A 6 30.93 -15.37 0.70
CA VAL A 6 31.05 -14.25 1.67
C VAL A 6 31.05 -12.83 1.07
N HIS A 7 31.37 -12.68 -0.21
CA HIS A 7 31.44 -11.37 -0.90
C HIS A 7 30.13 -10.93 -1.58
N TRP A 8 29.07 -11.73 -1.53
CA TRP A 8 27.80 -11.36 -2.16
C TRP A 8 27.22 -9.99 -1.72
N PRO A 9 27.42 -9.49 -0.48
CA PRO A 9 26.97 -8.14 -0.09
C PRO A 9 27.80 -7.03 -0.77
N CYS A 10 29.01 -7.32 -1.24
CA CYS A 10 29.82 -6.36 -2.01
C CYS A 10 29.27 -6.17 -3.43
N LEU A 11 28.69 -7.23 -4.02
CA LEU A 11 28.09 -7.20 -5.35
C LEU A 11 26.67 -6.63 -5.33
N LEU A 12 25.99 -6.78 -4.20
CA LEU A 12 24.65 -6.30 -3.99
C LEU A 12 24.58 -5.52 -2.67
N PRO A 13 25.14 -4.29 -2.59
CA PRO A 13 25.19 -3.50 -1.37
C PRO A 13 23.79 -3.18 -0.82
N GLN A 14 22.75 -3.26 -1.67
CA GLN A 14 21.35 -3.21 -1.24
C GLN A 14 20.96 -4.37 -0.31
N HIS A 15 21.79 -5.39 -0.14
CA HIS A 15 21.64 -6.47 0.82
C HIS A 15 22.49 -6.25 2.08
N GLY A 16 22.32 -5.09 2.71
CA GLY A 16 22.80 -4.86 4.07
C GLY A 16 22.19 -5.82 5.12
N PRO A 17 22.71 -5.84 6.35
CA PRO A 17 22.22 -6.72 7.41
C PRO A 17 20.73 -6.50 7.74
N GLY A 18 20.10 -7.51 8.34
CA GLY A 18 18.68 -7.47 8.75
C GLY A 18 17.67 -7.79 7.63
N LYS A 19 16.38 -7.91 7.99
CA LYS A 19 15.33 -8.14 6.99
C LYS A 19 15.03 -6.84 6.24
N LYS A 20 14.76 -6.94 4.94
CA LYS A 20 14.46 -5.78 4.09
C LYS A 20 13.36 -4.86 4.65
N HIS A 21 12.30 -5.42 5.24
CA HIS A 21 11.17 -4.66 5.78
C HIS A 21 11.42 -4.03 7.15
N GLU A 22 12.52 -4.38 7.83
CA GLU A 22 12.95 -3.78 9.10
C GLU A 22 13.85 -2.55 8.86
N ARG A 23 14.22 -2.27 7.61
CA ARG A 23 15.05 -1.12 7.27
C ARG A 23 14.19 0.14 7.18
N PRO A 24 14.68 1.29 7.69
CA PRO A 24 13.92 2.54 7.61
C PRO A 24 13.62 2.95 6.18
N ILE A 25 12.37 3.32 5.92
CA ILE A 25 11.93 3.93 4.66
C ILE A 25 11.28 5.27 4.99
N VAL A 26 12.09 6.32 4.93
CA VAL A 26 11.66 7.67 5.28
C VAL A 26 11.81 8.56 4.07
N LEU A 27 10.77 9.34 3.76
CA LEU A 27 10.86 10.37 2.73
C LEU A 27 11.77 11.50 3.23
N THR A 28 12.60 12.02 2.34
CA THR A 28 13.28 13.31 2.54
C THR A 28 12.28 14.46 2.33
N ASP A 29 12.65 15.68 2.73
CA ASP A 29 11.69 16.80 2.74
C ASP A 29 11.15 17.14 1.34
N TRP A 30 12.02 17.19 0.33
CA TRP A 30 11.60 17.42 -1.04
C TRP A 30 10.68 16.30 -1.58
N GLN A 31 10.88 15.04 -1.14
CA GLN A 31 9.97 13.94 -1.51
C GLN A 31 8.61 14.09 -0.84
N ARG A 32 8.58 14.52 0.43
CA ARG A 32 7.32 14.79 1.16
C ARG A 32 6.52 15.89 0.47
N GLU A 33 7.17 16.97 0.04
CA GLU A 33 6.52 18.06 -0.68
C GLU A 33 5.86 17.57 -1.99
N ILE A 34 6.59 16.77 -2.79
CA ILE A 34 6.05 16.20 -4.03
C ILE A 34 4.87 15.28 -3.75
N VAL A 35 4.99 14.38 -2.77
CA VAL A 35 3.88 13.46 -2.42
C VAL A 35 2.67 14.22 -1.88
N ALA A 36 2.88 15.29 -1.10
CA ALA A 36 1.79 16.12 -0.60
C ALA A 36 1.08 16.89 -1.72
N ALA A 37 1.81 17.33 -2.75
CA ALA A 37 1.23 17.97 -3.93
C ALA A 37 0.52 16.97 -4.87
N HIS A 38 1.01 15.73 -4.95
CA HIS A 38 0.51 14.69 -5.86
C HIS A 38 0.23 13.34 -5.16
N PRO A 39 -0.62 13.30 -4.12
CA PRO A 39 -0.80 12.09 -3.31
C PRO A 39 -1.49 10.97 -4.10
N GLY A 40 -2.31 11.30 -5.09
CA GLY A 40 -3.00 10.33 -5.96
C GLY A 40 -2.04 9.43 -6.74
N ASP A 41 -0.97 10.01 -7.30
CA ASP A 41 0.02 9.25 -8.08
C ASP A 41 0.87 8.34 -7.19
N PHE A 42 1.20 8.81 -5.99
CA PHE A 42 1.89 8.01 -4.99
C PHE A 42 1.05 6.81 -4.52
N VAL A 43 -0.23 7.06 -4.20
CA VAL A 43 -1.20 6.01 -3.83
C VAL A 43 -1.40 5.02 -4.98
N ARG A 44 -1.49 5.49 -6.23
CA ARG A 44 -1.53 4.61 -7.42
C ARG A 44 -0.33 3.67 -7.44
N GLY A 45 0.88 4.18 -7.27
CA GLY A 45 2.11 3.38 -7.21
C GLY A 45 2.06 2.31 -6.11
N LEU A 46 1.67 2.69 -4.89
CA LEU A 46 1.55 1.77 -3.75
C LEU A 46 0.52 0.66 -4.01
N PHE A 47 -0.67 1.00 -4.49
CA PHE A 47 -1.70 -0.01 -4.77
C PHE A 47 -1.37 -0.86 -6.00
N HIS A 48 -0.57 -0.36 -6.93
CA HIS A 48 -0.06 -1.16 -8.05
C HIS A 48 1.05 -2.12 -7.62
N SER A 49 1.90 -1.76 -6.64
CA SER A 49 2.95 -2.65 -6.15
C SER A 49 2.40 -3.75 -5.22
N ASP A 50 1.72 -3.34 -4.15
CA ASP A 50 1.40 -4.21 -3.00
C ASP A 50 -0.10 -4.17 -2.62
N GLY A 51 -0.93 -3.60 -3.52
CA GLY A 51 -2.37 -3.54 -3.37
C GLY A 51 -3.14 -4.45 -4.32
N CYS A 52 -4.44 -4.56 -4.06
CA CYS A 52 -5.40 -5.18 -4.95
C CYS A 52 -6.77 -4.50 -4.85
N ARG A 53 -7.54 -4.59 -5.94
CA ARG A 53 -8.95 -4.20 -6.00
C ARG A 53 -9.77 -5.45 -6.30
N VAL A 54 -10.66 -5.81 -5.39
CA VAL A 54 -11.42 -7.06 -5.46
C VAL A 54 -12.93 -6.80 -5.36
N ALA A 55 -13.72 -7.64 -6.02
CA ALA A 55 -15.16 -7.67 -5.86
C ALA A 55 -15.51 -8.54 -4.63
N ASN A 56 -15.90 -7.90 -3.53
CA ASN A 56 -16.33 -8.59 -2.32
C ASN A 56 -17.80 -9.01 -2.44
N ARG A 57 -18.07 -10.32 -2.40
CA ARG A 57 -19.42 -10.88 -2.46
C ARG A 57 -19.87 -11.29 -1.06
N VAL A 58 -21.01 -10.77 -0.62
CA VAL A 58 -21.58 -11.08 0.70
C VAL A 58 -23.06 -11.39 0.58
N THR A 59 -23.54 -12.39 1.32
CA THR A 59 -24.96 -12.71 1.40
C THR A 59 -25.49 -12.29 2.76
N VAL A 60 -26.49 -11.41 2.77
CA VAL A 60 -27.12 -10.91 3.99
C VAL A 60 -28.61 -11.20 3.90
N ARG A 61 -29.14 -12.00 4.85
CA ARG A 61 -30.56 -12.40 4.91
C ARG A 61 -31.09 -12.96 3.59
N GLY A 62 -30.31 -13.84 2.95
CA GLY A 62 -30.67 -14.48 1.67
C GLY A 62 -30.48 -13.62 0.43
N ARG A 63 -30.10 -12.33 0.56
CA ARG A 63 -29.80 -11.46 -0.58
C ARG A 63 -28.29 -11.33 -0.80
N ALA A 64 -27.85 -11.60 -2.02
CA ALA A 64 -26.45 -11.44 -2.42
C ALA A 64 -26.14 -9.98 -2.80
N TYR A 65 -25.00 -9.49 -2.34
CA TYR A 65 -24.47 -8.17 -2.64
C TYR A 65 -23.02 -8.28 -3.12
N VAL A 66 -22.63 -7.39 -4.02
CA VAL A 66 -21.26 -7.29 -4.52
C VAL A 66 -20.78 -5.85 -4.34
N TYR A 67 -19.67 -5.69 -3.62
CA TYR A 67 -19.06 -4.38 -3.36
C TYR A 67 -17.59 -4.40 -3.75
N PRO A 68 -17.08 -3.40 -4.49
CA PRO A 68 -15.65 -3.28 -4.70
C PRO A 68 -14.95 -2.92 -3.39
N ARG A 69 -13.74 -3.44 -3.20
CA ARG A 69 -12.89 -3.17 -2.05
C ARG A 69 -11.44 -3.09 -2.51
N TYR A 70 -10.70 -2.14 -1.96
CA TYR A 70 -9.25 -2.13 -2.06
C TYR A 70 -8.63 -2.71 -0.80
N MET A 71 -7.53 -3.44 -0.98
CA MET A 71 -6.65 -3.89 0.09
C MET A 71 -5.21 -3.54 -0.24
N PHE A 72 -4.44 -3.21 0.78
CA PHE A 72 -3.01 -2.99 0.69
C PHE A 72 -2.34 -3.81 1.78
N SER A 73 -1.28 -4.54 1.44
CA SER A 73 -0.57 -5.41 2.40
C SER A 73 0.93 -5.22 2.29
N ASN A 74 1.59 -4.82 3.37
CA ASN A 74 3.04 -4.64 3.41
C ASN A 74 3.58 -4.89 4.81
N GLU A 75 4.71 -5.60 4.94
CA GLU A 75 5.36 -5.87 6.24
C GLU A 75 6.16 -4.67 6.77
N SER A 76 6.57 -3.73 5.93
CA SER A 76 7.23 -2.51 6.38
C SER A 76 6.21 -1.59 7.03
N ALA A 77 6.38 -1.34 8.33
CA ALA A 77 5.56 -0.38 9.07
C ALA A 77 5.68 1.04 8.49
N ASP A 78 6.85 1.41 7.98
CA ASP A 78 7.09 2.70 7.35
C ASP A 78 6.31 2.84 6.03
N ILE A 79 6.35 1.83 5.15
CA ILE A 79 5.55 1.85 3.92
C ILE A 79 4.05 1.87 4.26
N MET A 80 3.63 1.11 5.27
CA MET A 80 2.26 1.12 5.75
C MET A 80 1.86 2.52 6.24
N GLY A 81 2.72 3.21 7.00
CA GLY A 81 2.51 4.58 7.46
C GLY A 81 2.45 5.59 6.31
N LEU A 82 3.32 5.46 5.31
CA LEU A 82 3.29 6.30 4.11
C LEU A 82 2.00 6.10 3.31
N CYS A 83 1.50 4.87 3.21
CA CYS A 83 0.22 4.56 2.57
C CYS A 83 -0.95 5.20 3.33
N GLN A 84 -0.98 5.09 4.66
CA GLN A 84 -2.00 5.71 5.51
C GLN A 84 -2.00 7.24 5.35
N TRP A 85 -0.84 7.86 5.48
CA TRP A 85 -0.68 9.31 5.31
C TRP A 85 -1.15 9.79 3.95
N ALA A 86 -0.79 9.10 2.87
CA ALA A 86 -1.20 9.48 1.53
C ALA A 86 -2.71 9.29 1.28
N LEU A 87 -3.33 8.26 1.88
CA LEU A 87 -4.79 8.11 1.88
C LEU A 87 -5.49 9.22 2.67
N ASP A 88 -4.92 9.64 3.79
CA ASP A 88 -5.44 10.75 4.61
C ASP A 88 -5.38 12.08 3.87
N LEU A 89 -4.28 12.35 3.13
CA LEU A 89 -4.18 13.52 2.25
C LEU A 89 -5.27 13.55 1.17
N LEU A 90 -5.71 12.39 0.69
CA LEU A 90 -6.81 12.26 -0.27
C LEU A 90 -8.20 12.26 0.40
N GLY A 91 -8.28 12.31 1.73
CA GLY A 91 -9.53 12.16 2.48
C GLY A 91 -10.20 10.80 2.30
N VAL A 92 -9.44 9.76 1.92
CA VAL A 92 -9.96 8.42 1.67
C VAL A 92 -10.05 7.65 2.98
N SER A 93 -11.26 7.29 3.40
CA SER A 93 -11.46 6.47 4.59
C SER A 93 -10.90 5.05 4.43
N TRP A 94 -9.99 4.66 5.32
CA TRP A 94 -9.41 3.31 5.40
C TRP A 94 -9.53 2.72 6.81
N ARG A 95 -9.26 1.41 6.93
CA ARG A 95 -9.17 0.73 8.22
C ARG A 95 -8.14 -0.39 8.19
N MET A 96 -7.33 -0.50 9.25
CA MET A 96 -6.49 -1.67 9.50
C MET A 96 -7.36 -2.89 9.82
N ASN A 97 -7.13 -4.00 9.11
CA ASN A 97 -7.71 -5.30 9.45
C ASN A 97 -6.67 -6.26 10.04
N ARG A 98 -5.37 -5.98 9.85
CA ARG A 98 -4.23 -6.67 10.47
C ARG A 98 -3.09 -5.67 10.66
N ARG A 99 -2.04 -6.03 11.40
CA ARG A 99 -0.86 -5.15 11.61
C ARG A 99 -0.21 -4.67 10.30
N ASN A 100 -0.27 -5.49 9.26
CA ASN A 100 0.43 -5.35 7.98
C ASN A 100 -0.56 -5.20 6.81
N SER A 101 -1.83 -4.91 7.08
CA SER A 101 -2.85 -4.82 6.05
C SER A 101 -3.91 -3.79 6.41
N LEU A 102 -4.23 -2.95 5.42
CA LEU A 102 -5.33 -2.01 5.47
C LEU A 102 -6.31 -2.27 4.34
N SER A 103 -7.52 -1.74 4.52
CA SER A 103 -8.57 -1.86 3.52
C SER A 103 -9.39 -0.59 3.38
N VAL A 104 -9.83 -0.35 2.15
CA VAL A 104 -10.76 0.72 1.76
C VAL A 104 -12.01 0.04 1.20
N ALA A 105 -13.12 0.13 1.93
CA ALA A 105 -14.35 -0.61 1.62
C ALA A 105 -15.61 0.26 1.61
N ARG A 106 -15.54 1.50 2.10
CA ARG A 106 -16.68 2.43 2.01
C ARG A 106 -16.85 2.86 0.56
N ARG A 107 -18.11 2.94 0.10
CA ARG A 107 -18.43 3.13 -1.32
C ARG A 107 -17.81 4.42 -1.88
N GLU A 108 -17.92 5.51 -1.14
CA GLU A 108 -17.36 6.82 -1.48
C GLU A 108 -15.83 6.81 -1.48
N ALA A 109 -15.22 6.10 -0.53
CA ALA A 109 -13.76 5.97 -0.43
C ALA A 109 -13.19 5.13 -1.58
N VAL A 110 -13.88 4.04 -1.96
CA VAL A 110 -13.51 3.22 -3.12
C VAL A 110 -13.67 4.01 -4.41
N ALA A 111 -14.76 4.76 -4.58
CA ALA A 111 -14.95 5.62 -5.74
C ALA A 111 -13.91 6.74 -5.83
N ALA A 112 -13.47 7.29 -4.69
CA ALA A 112 -12.36 8.24 -4.66
C ALA A 112 -11.05 7.60 -5.11
N LEU A 113 -10.74 6.41 -4.60
CA LEU A 113 -9.53 5.68 -4.94
C LEU A 113 -9.52 5.21 -6.41
N ASP A 114 -10.68 4.84 -6.96
CA ASP A 114 -10.85 4.49 -8.38
C ASP A 114 -10.41 5.62 -9.32
N ARG A 115 -10.63 6.90 -8.94
CA ARG A 115 -10.22 8.06 -9.74
C ARG A 115 -8.70 8.23 -9.84
N HIS A 116 -7.95 7.74 -8.86
CA HIS A 116 -6.49 7.87 -8.81
C HIS A 116 -5.78 6.59 -9.27
N VAL A 117 -6.21 5.44 -8.75
CA VAL A 117 -5.53 4.15 -8.99
C VAL A 117 -5.93 3.54 -10.32
N GLY A 118 -7.21 3.64 -10.70
CA GLY A 118 -7.77 3.03 -11.91
C GLY A 118 -7.53 1.52 -12.05
N PRO A 119 -7.95 0.91 -13.18
CA PRO A 119 -7.54 -0.46 -13.52
C PRO A 119 -6.03 -0.52 -13.74
N LYS A 120 -5.42 -1.65 -13.34
CA LYS A 120 -4.01 -1.94 -13.57
C LYS A 120 -3.84 -2.22 -15.08
N SER A 121 -3.16 -1.31 -15.78
CA SER A 121 -2.76 -1.46 -17.19
C SER A 121 -1.56 -2.37 -17.32
#